data_AF-A0A357VA21-F1
#
_entry.id   AF-A0A357VA21-F1
#
_cell.length_a   1.000
_cell.length_b   1.000
_cell.length_c   1.000
_cell.angle_alpha   90.00
_cell.angle_beta   90.00
_cell.angle_gamma   90.00
#
_symmetry.space_group_name_H-M   'P 1'
#
loop_
_entity.id
_entity.type
_entity.pdbx_description
1 polymer ?
#
loop_
_entity_poly.entity_id
_entity_poly.type
_entity_poly.pdbx_seq_one_letter_code
_entity_poly.pdbx_strand_id
1 'polypeptide(L)'
;MKTPDFWYGGGASALGALLSPFGLIYGAATALRQRKKAVDVGVPVVCVGNLTAGGAGKTPVVIDIARRLAKAGRQPHVISRGYGGAVGVAPRRVDPATDRADTVGDEPLMIAGSATVWVGGDRLEAARAAVDAGAGALVLDDGFQDPSLAKDLSIVVVDGRYGFGNGFLIPAGPLRETLRAGLARADAMAVIGDDVWGVADAARRFGPENLPVLTARTVPGPEVDQISKTLGLAFAGIGHPEKFFQTLRDHGCRLAGTKAFPDHHPFSSA
;
A
#
# COMPACT_ATOMS: atom_id res chain seq x y z
N MET A 1 8.96 6.11 -6.15
CA MET A 1 10.42 5.88 -6.23
C MET A 1 10.68 4.52 -6.86
N LYS A 2 11.45 4.41 -7.94
CA LYS A 2 11.72 3.12 -8.60
C LYS A 2 12.60 2.25 -7.68
N THR A 3 12.11 1.07 -7.32
CA THR A 3 12.86 0.11 -6.49
C THR A 3 14.00 -0.51 -7.32
N PRO A 4 15.17 -0.81 -6.71
CA PRO A 4 16.26 -1.48 -7.43
C PRO A 4 15.88 -2.87 -7.95
N ASP A 5 16.26 -3.18 -9.18
CA ASP A 5 15.90 -4.46 -9.83
C ASP A 5 16.46 -5.67 -9.06
N PHE A 6 17.64 -5.53 -8.43
CA PHE A 6 18.27 -6.61 -7.66
C PHE A 6 17.50 -6.99 -6.38
N TRP A 7 16.49 -6.22 -5.97
CA TRP A 7 15.61 -6.58 -4.86
C TRP A 7 14.66 -7.73 -5.20
N TYR A 8 14.38 -7.95 -6.49
CA TYR A 8 13.41 -8.94 -6.97
C TYR A 8 14.05 -10.04 -7.83
N GLY A 9 15.39 -10.09 -7.88
CA GLY A 9 16.14 -11.20 -8.47
C GLY A 9 16.27 -12.39 -7.50
N GLY A 10 16.33 -13.61 -8.04
CA GLY A 10 16.50 -14.82 -7.24
C GLY A 10 17.86 -14.87 -6.54
N GLY A 11 17.86 -14.68 -5.21
CA GLY A 11 19.05 -14.83 -4.36
C GLY A 11 19.77 -13.52 -3.99
N ALA A 12 20.82 -13.64 -3.17
CA ALA A 12 21.65 -12.51 -2.78
C ALA A 12 22.50 -12.06 -3.97
N SER A 13 22.20 -10.90 -4.55
CA SER A 13 23.12 -10.26 -5.49
C SER A 13 24.41 -9.88 -4.74
N ALA A 14 25.55 -9.82 -5.44
CA ALA A 14 26.82 -9.38 -4.82
C ALA A 14 26.68 -8.00 -4.15
N LEU A 15 25.90 -7.11 -4.77
CA LEU A 15 25.55 -5.81 -4.20
C LEU A 15 24.65 -5.94 -2.96
N GLY A 16 23.64 -6.80 -2.98
CA GLY A 16 22.80 -7.08 -1.82
C GLY A 16 23.59 -7.65 -0.64
N ALA A 17 24.54 -8.55 -0.89
CA ALA A 17 25.42 -9.10 0.13
C ALA A 17 26.30 -8.00 0.76
N LEU A 18 26.89 -7.12 -0.06
CA LEU A 18 27.66 -5.97 0.41
C LEU A 18 26.84 -5.00 1.26
N LEU A 19 25.56 -4.81 0.93
CA LEU A 19 24.65 -3.91 1.63
C LEU A 19 24.00 -4.53 2.87
N SER A 20 24.11 -5.85 3.07
CA SER A 20 23.43 -6.58 4.15
C SER A 20 23.76 -6.08 5.57
N PRO A 21 24.98 -5.62 5.91
CA PRO A 21 25.25 -5.06 7.23
C PRO A 21 24.43 -3.79 7.51
N PHE A 22 24.19 -2.96 6.50
CA PHE A 22 23.32 -1.77 6.64
C PHE A 22 21.86 -2.17 6.85
N GLY A 23 21.44 -3.30 6.27
CA GLY A 23 20.13 -3.90 6.52
C GLY A 23 19.91 -4.26 7.99
N LEU A 24 20.93 -4.75 8.68
CA LEU A 24 20.85 -5.05 10.12
C LEU A 24 20.65 -3.79 10.96
N ILE A 25 21.38 -2.71 10.64
CA ILE A 25 21.22 -1.41 11.31
C ILE A 25 19.81 -0.87 11.09
N TYR A 26 19.31 -0.93 9.86
CA TYR A 26 17.94 -0.54 9.52
C TYR A 26 16.89 -1.37 10.27
N GLY A 27 17.08 -2.69 10.35
CA GLY A 27 16.23 -3.59 11.11
C GLY A 27 16.22 -3.28 12.61
N ALA A 28 17.38 -3.02 13.20
CA ALA A 28 17.51 -2.65 14.61
C ALA A 28 16.82 -1.31 14.92
N ALA A 29 17.00 -0.31 14.06
CA ALA A 29 16.33 0.99 14.18
C ALA A 29 14.80 0.84 14.08
N THR A 30 14.32 -0.02 13.18
CA THR A 30 12.90 -0.34 13.05
C THR A 30 12.38 -1.04 14.30
N ALA A 31 13.07 -2.07 14.80
CA ALA A 31 12.69 -2.78 16.01
C ALA A 31 12.65 -1.85 17.25
N LEU A 32 13.59 -0.91 17.37
CA LEU A 32 13.59 0.10 18.43
C LEU A 32 12.37 1.02 18.31
N ARG A 33 12.07 1.49 17.09
CA ARG A 33 10.89 2.32 16.83
C ARG A 33 9.60 1.62 17.26
N GLN A 34 9.48 0.33 16.97
CA GLN A 34 8.30 -0.47 17.33
C GLN A 34 8.05 -0.62 18.83
N ARG A 35 8.99 -0.24 19.70
CA ARG A 35 8.79 -0.24 21.17
C ARG A 35 7.97 0.95 21.67
N LYS A 36 7.67 1.94 20.81
CA LYS A 36 6.84 3.09 21.19
C LYS A 36 5.46 2.60 21.60
N LYS A 37 4.96 3.09 22.74
CA LYS A 37 3.61 2.76 23.22
C LYS A 37 2.57 3.28 22.23
N ALA A 38 1.70 2.38 21.80
CA ALA A 38 0.58 2.71 20.93
C ALA A 38 -0.50 3.47 21.71
N VAL A 39 -1.13 4.43 21.04
CA VAL A 39 -2.23 5.23 21.58
C VAL A 39 -3.55 4.71 21.02
N ASP A 40 -4.49 4.43 21.92
CA ASP A 40 -5.88 4.20 21.57
C ASP A 40 -6.59 5.55 21.36
N VAL A 41 -7.29 5.67 20.23
CA VAL A 41 -8.02 6.88 19.82
C VAL A 41 -9.54 6.75 20.03
N GLY A 42 -9.99 5.68 20.68
CA GLY A 42 -11.38 5.48 21.10
C GLY A 42 -12.32 4.95 20.02
N VAL A 43 -11.80 4.64 18.83
CA VAL A 43 -12.58 4.06 17.72
C VAL A 43 -11.81 2.91 17.06
N PRO A 44 -12.49 1.93 16.45
CA PRO A 44 -11.81 0.81 15.80
C PRO A 44 -10.85 1.26 14.69
N VAL A 45 -9.64 0.71 14.68
CA VAL A 45 -8.58 1.02 13.72
C VAL A 45 -8.20 -0.22 12.92
N VAL A 46 -8.48 -0.19 11.62
CA VAL A 46 -8.04 -1.22 10.66
C VAL A 46 -6.81 -0.71 9.91
N CYS A 47 -5.67 -1.39 10.06
CA CYS A 47 -4.43 -1.06 9.37
C CYS A 47 -4.24 -1.93 8.13
N VAL A 48 -4.07 -1.29 6.98
CA VAL A 48 -3.66 -1.94 5.73
C VAL A 48 -2.24 -1.51 5.42
N GLY A 49 -1.31 -2.47 5.37
CA GLY A 49 0.07 -2.15 5.03
C GLY A 49 0.79 -3.29 4.36
N ASN A 50 2.09 -3.14 4.17
CA ASN A 50 2.94 -4.16 3.58
C ASN A 50 4.26 -4.27 4.36
N LEU A 51 5.03 -5.30 4.04
CA LEU A 51 6.37 -5.50 4.60
C LEU A 51 7.49 -5.04 3.66
N THR A 52 7.17 -4.70 2.41
CA THR A 52 8.13 -4.33 1.37
C THR A 52 8.05 -2.86 0.99
N ALA A 53 9.16 -2.25 0.57
CA ALA A 53 9.16 -0.99 -0.14
C ALA A 53 8.73 -1.24 -1.59
N GLY A 54 7.53 -0.79 -1.96
CA GLY A 54 6.95 -0.95 -3.29
C GLY A 54 5.43 -0.96 -3.26
N GLY A 55 4.82 -0.98 -4.45
CA GLY A 55 3.37 -1.10 -4.61
C GLY A 55 2.91 -2.53 -4.36
N ALA A 56 2.19 -2.75 -3.26
CA ALA A 56 1.66 -4.08 -2.89
C ALA A 56 0.14 -4.23 -3.17
N GLY A 57 -0.48 -3.28 -3.87
CA GLY A 57 -1.93 -3.30 -4.10
C GLY A 57 -2.77 -2.97 -2.86
N LYS A 58 -2.25 -2.11 -1.97
CA LYS A 58 -2.93 -1.70 -0.72
C LYS A 58 -4.17 -0.85 -0.98
N THR A 59 -4.09 0.11 -1.90
CA THR A 59 -5.12 1.13 -2.13
C THR A 59 -6.50 0.53 -2.43
N PRO A 60 -6.64 -0.50 -3.31
CA PRO A 60 -7.92 -1.19 -3.49
C PRO A 60 -8.46 -1.85 -2.21
N VAL A 61 -7.57 -2.41 -1.38
CA VAL A 61 -7.95 -3.05 -0.10
C VAL A 61 -8.44 -2.01 0.91
N VAL A 62 -7.76 -0.86 0.99
CA VAL A 62 -8.18 0.28 1.83
C VAL A 62 -9.60 0.74 1.44
N ILE A 63 -9.85 0.92 0.14
CA ILE A 63 -11.16 1.34 -0.38
C ILE A 63 -12.23 0.27 -0.10
N ASP A 64 -11.93 -1.01 -0.31
CA ASP A 64 -12.89 -2.10 -0.04
C ASP A 64 -13.27 -2.17 1.45
N ILE A 65 -12.29 -2.06 2.36
CA ILE A 65 -12.53 -2.05 3.80
C ILE A 65 -13.37 -0.85 4.21
N ALA A 66 -13.03 0.36 3.72
CA ALA A 66 -13.81 1.56 3.99
C ALA A 66 -15.27 1.37 3.53
N ARG A 67 -15.49 0.85 2.31
CA ARG A 67 -16.85 0.57 1.81
C ARG A 67 -17.60 -0.44 2.66
N ARG A 68 -16.95 -1.51 3.13
CA ARG A 68 -17.59 -2.51 4.02
C ARG A 68 -17.97 -1.92 5.37
N LEU A 69 -17.09 -1.11 5.96
CA LEU A 69 -17.39 -0.40 7.21
C LEU A 69 -18.58 0.56 7.04
N ALA A 70 -18.62 1.31 5.94
CA ALA A 70 -19.75 2.18 5.62
C ALA A 70 -21.06 1.38 5.44
N LYS A 71 -21.02 0.26 4.72
CA LYS A 71 -22.18 -0.64 4.57
C LYS A 71 -22.65 -1.24 5.90
N ALA A 72 -21.74 -1.41 6.86
CA ALA A 72 -22.06 -1.84 8.22
C ALA A 72 -22.55 -0.69 9.13
N GLY A 73 -22.83 0.49 8.58
CA GLY A 73 -23.35 1.64 9.33
C GLY A 73 -22.30 2.41 10.14
N ARG A 74 -21.00 2.16 9.92
CA ARG A 74 -19.92 2.96 10.51
C ARG A 74 -19.61 4.17 9.64
N GLN A 75 -18.98 5.19 10.23
CA GLN A 75 -18.45 6.36 9.50
C GLN A 75 -16.92 6.20 9.32
N PRO A 76 -16.44 5.43 8.32
CA PRO A 76 -15.02 5.18 8.15
C PRO A 76 -14.29 6.44 7.66
N HIS A 77 -13.15 6.75 8.25
CA HIS A 77 -12.22 7.76 7.76
C HIS A 77 -10.85 7.11 7.50
N VAL A 78 -10.23 7.44 6.37
CA VAL A 78 -8.93 6.92 5.98
C VAL A 78 -7.84 7.88 6.44
N ILE A 79 -6.76 7.34 7.01
CA ILE A 79 -5.56 8.10 7.36
C ILE A 79 -4.44 7.69 6.42
N SER A 80 -3.89 8.64 5.67
CA SER A 80 -2.74 8.42 4.79
C SER A 80 -1.61 9.42 5.06
N ARG A 81 -0.40 9.12 4.60
CA ARG A 81 0.78 9.97 4.81
C ARG A 81 0.86 11.18 3.87
N GLY A 82 0.11 11.18 2.77
CA GLY A 82 0.27 12.24 1.77
C GLY A 82 1.53 12.10 0.91
N TYR A 83 1.97 10.87 0.62
CA TYR A 83 3.20 10.65 -0.16
C TYR A 83 3.12 11.35 -1.53
N GLY A 84 4.20 12.03 -1.91
CA GLY A 84 4.28 12.81 -3.16
C GLY A 84 3.63 14.19 -3.10
N GLY A 85 2.84 14.50 -2.07
CA GLY A 85 2.25 15.82 -1.85
C GLY A 85 3.08 16.71 -0.92
N ALA A 86 2.87 18.02 -1.01
CA ALA A 86 3.41 19.02 -0.09
C ALA A 86 2.65 19.05 1.26
N VAL A 87 2.41 17.87 1.84
CA VAL A 87 1.65 17.74 3.09
C VAL A 87 2.53 18.17 4.27
N GLY A 88 2.07 19.18 5.01
CA GLY A 88 2.72 19.63 6.24
C GLY A 88 2.55 18.65 7.40
N VAL A 89 3.09 19.03 8.56
CA VAL A 89 2.94 18.24 9.79
C VAL A 89 1.48 18.21 10.26
N ALA A 90 0.77 19.33 10.10
CA ALA A 90 -0.60 19.48 10.58
C ALA A 90 -1.58 18.58 9.80
N PRO A 91 -2.50 17.92 10.50
CA PRO A 91 -3.50 17.08 9.86
C PRO A 91 -4.49 17.94 9.07
N ARG A 92 -4.88 17.44 7.90
CA ARG A 92 -5.92 18.07 7.08
C ARG A 92 -6.80 17.02 6.41
N ARG A 93 -8.08 17.34 6.28
CA ARG A 93 -9.01 16.58 5.46
C ARG A 93 -8.75 16.89 3.99
N VAL A 94 -8.74 15.86 3.16
CA VAL A 94 -8.65 15.98 1.69
C VAL A 94 -10.04 16.33 1.14
N ASP A 95 -10.08 17.34 0.29
CA ASP A 95 -11.25 17.73 -0.50
C ASP A 95 -11.02 17.42 -1.99
N PRO A 96 -11.60 16.34 -2.53
CA PRO A 96 -11.37 15.94 -3.92
C PRO A 96 -11.87 16.96 -4.96
N ALA A 97 -12.69 17.94 -4.57
CA ALA A 97 -13.16 18.98 -5.48
C ALA A 97 -12.15 20.12 -5.68
N THR A 98 -11.28 20.36 -4.70
CA THR A 98 -10.38 21.53 -4.68
C THR A 98 -8.90 21.15 -4.54
N ASP A 99 -8.60 20.02 -3.91
CA ASP A 99 -7.24 19.56 -3.72
C ASP A 99 -6.62 18.98 -5.00
N ARG A 100 -5.29 19.06 -5.05
CA ARG A 100 -4.46 18.57 -6.14
C ARG A 100 -3.46 17.55 -5.64
N ALA A 101 -3.03 16.65 -6.53
CA ALA A 101 -2.05 15.61 -6.21
C ALA A 101 -0.70 16.17 -5.70
N ASP A 102 -0.27 17.33 -6.21
CA ASP A 102 0.92 18.04 -5.74
C ASP A 102 0.81 18.52 -4.28
N THR A 103 -0.42 18.63 -3.75
CA THR A 103 -0.71 19.18 -2.42
C THR A 103 -0.98 18.07 -1.42
N VAL A 104 -1.81 17.07 -1.77
CA VAL A 104 -2.24 16.00 -0.86
C VAL A 104 -1.66 14.62 -1.19
N GLY A 105 -0.96 14.48 -2.32
CA GLY A 105 -0.59 13.20 -2.91
C GLY A 105 -1.68 12.65 -3.83
N ASP A 106 -1.29 11.88 -4.84
CA ASP A 106 -2.21 11.26 -5.79
C ASP A 106 -3.01 10.10 -5.16
N GLU A 107 -2.39 9.26 -4.34
CA GLU A 107 -3.05 8.16 -3.64
C GLU A 107 -4.16 8.66 -2.69
N PRO A 108 -3.93 9.64 -1.78
CA PRO A 108 -5.00 10.17 -0.94
C PRO A 108 -6.13 10.82 -1.72
N LEU A 109 -5.81 11.54 -2.81
CA LEU A 109 -6.81 12.15 -3.68
C LEU A 109 -7.68 11.09 -4.38
N MET A 110 -7.06 10.00 -4.85
CA MET A 110 -7.77 8.86 -5.42
C MET A 110 -8.71 8.20 -4.40
N ILE A 111 -8.23 7.96 -3.17
CA ILE A 111 -9.05 7.36 -2.11
C ILE A 111 -10.20 8.31 -1.72
N ALA A 112 -9.98 9.63 -1.75
CA ALA A 112 -10.97 10.64 -1.39
C ALA A 112 -12.22 10.61 -2.28
N GLY A 113 -12.12 10.07 -3.50
CA GLY A 113 -13.27 9.80 -4.36
C GLY A 113 -14.20 8.68 -3.84
N SER A 114 -13.80 7.92 -2.82
CA SER A 114 -14.59 6.80 -2.26
C SER A 114 -14.77 6.85 -0.74
N ALA A 115 -13.99 7.65 -0.01
CA ALA A 115 -14.06 7.76 1.44
C ALA A 115 -13.56 9.12 1.93
N THR A 116 -13.90 9.51 3.17
CA THR A 116 -13.26 10.68 3.81
C THR A 116 -11.80 10.35 4.11
N VAL A 117 -10.87 11.19 3.65
CA VAL A 117 -9.42 10.99 3.82
C VAL A 117 -8.80 12.14 4.61
N TRP A 118 -7.89 11.79 5.51
CA TRP A 118 -7.03 12.71 6.23
C TRP A 118 -5.58 12.44 5.89
N VAL A 119 -4.82 13.51 5.67
CA VAL A 119 -3.38 13.47 5.45
C VAL A 119 -2.66 14.32 6.50
N GLY A 120 -1.47 13.90 6.90
CA GLY A 120 -0.63 14.63 7.84
C GLY A 120 0.69 13.91 8.09
N GLY A 121 1.74 14.68 8.40
CA GLY A 121 3.06 14.13 8.74
C GLY A 121 3.05 13.29 10.02
N ASP A 122 2.17 13.60 10.98
CA ASP A 122 1.92 12.80 12.18
C ASP A 122 0.57 12.05 12.06
N ARG A 123 0.63 10.72 12.02
CA ARG A 123 -0.57 9.88 11.90
C ARG A 123 -1.47 9.92 13.12
N LEU A 124 -0.90 10.07 14.32
CA LEU A 124 -1.69 10.14 15.54
C LEU A 124 -2.51 11.42 15.57
N GLU A 125 -1.92 12.55 15.17
CA GLU A 125 -2.65 13.81 15.05
C GLU A 125 -3.71 13.77 13.96
N ALA A 126 -3.42 13.14 12.81
CA ALA A 126 -4.43 12.91 11.76
C ALA A 126 -5.57 12.00 12.22
N ALA A 127 -5.27 10.96 13.00
CA ALA A 127 -6.29 10.09 13.58
C ALA A 127 -7.17 10.85 14.58
N ARG A 128 -6.57 11.65 15.47
CA ARG A 128 -7.33 12.49 16.43
C ARG A 128 -8.25 13.46 15.71
N ALA A 129 -7.74 14.19 14.72
CA ALA A 129 -8.54 15.11 13.93
C ALA A 129 -9.70 14.40 13.19
N ALA A 130 -9.47 13.18 12.71
CA ALA A 130 -10.52 12.38 12.10
C ALA A 130 -11.60 11.96 13.12
N VAL A 131 -11.23 11.55 14.33
CA VAL A 131 -12.18 11.22 15.41
C VAL A 131 -12.98 12.44 15.83
N ASP A 132 -12.32 13.58 16.03
CA ASP A 132 -12.98 14.86 16.38
C ASP A 132 -13.97 15.30 15.29
N ALA A 133 -13.69 14.96 14.03
CA ALA A 133 -14.58 15.20 12.90
C ALA A 133 -15.70 14.16 12.73
N GLY A 134 -15.81 13.18 13.65
CA GLY A 134 -16.90 12.20 13.68
C GLY A 134 -16.57 10.83 13.09
N ALA A 135 -15.29 10.47 12.90
CA ALA A 135 -14.94 9.12 12.47
C ALA A 135 -15.48 8.06 13.46
N GLY A 136 -16.28 7.12 12.96
CA GLY A 136 -16.75 5.96 13.71
C GLY A 136 -15.87 4.71 13.57
N ALA A 137 -14.89 4.77 12.67
CA ALA A 137 -13.81 3.80 12.48
C ALA A 137 -12.70 4.44 11.64
N LEU A 138 -11.46 3.98 11.81
CA LEU A 138 -10.30 4.43 11.02
C LEU A 138 -9.77 3.31 10.13
N VAL A 139 -9.32 3.67 8.93
CA VAL A 139 -8.56 2.79 8.04
C VAL A 139 -7.20 3.43 7.78
N LEU A 140 -6.11 2.80 8.24
CA LEU A 140 -4.76 3.30 8.02
C LEU A 140 -4.21 2.78 6.69
N ASP A 141 -3.82 3.70 5.82
CA ASP A 141 -3.10 3.42 4.59
C ASP A 141 -1.58 3.44 4.84
N ASP A 142 -0.94 2.29 4.59
CA ASP A 142 0.50 2.04 4.79
C ASP A 142 0.99 2.24 6.24
N GLY A 143 0.12 2.01 7.23
CA GLY A 143 0.36 2.26 8.66
C GLY A 143 1.12 1.16 9.42
N PHE A 144 1.54 0.08 8.75
CA PHE A 144 1.99 -1.14 9.45
C PHE A 144 3.28 -0.98 10.27
N GLN A 145 4.20 -0.13 9.79
CA GLN A 145 5.43 0.25 10.50
C GLN A 145 5.24 1.39 11.50
N ASP A 146 4.03 1.92 11.66
CA ASP A 146 3.76 3.04 12.56
C ASP A 146 3.29 2.52 13.93
N PRO A 147 4.09 2.62 14.99
CA PRO A 147 3.70 2.15 16.32
C PRO A 147 2.83 3.15 17.09
N SER A 148 2.61 4.37 16.57
CA SER A 148 1.95 5.44 17.34
C SER A 148 0.49 5.16 17.65
N LEU A 149 -0.20 4.40 16.79
CA LEU A 149 -1.62 4.08 16.92
C LEU A 149 -1.83 2.60 17.24
N ALA A 150 -2.70 2.35 18.22
CA ALA A 150 -3.24 1.02 18.48
C ALA A 150 -4.06 0.58 17.26
N LYS A 151 -3.95 -0.71 16.90
CA LYS A 151 -4.61 -1.30 15.73
C LYS A 151 -5.41 -2.48 16.24
N ASP A 152 -6.70 -2.51 15.92
CA ASP A 152 -7.58 -3.62 16.27
C ASP A 152 -7.54 -4.73 15.23
N LEU A 153 -7.17 -4.37 13.99
CA LEU A 153 -6.99 -5.32 12.90
C LEU A 153 -5.87 -4.84 11.98
N SER A 154 -4.83 -5.66 11.77
CA SER A 154 -3.70 -5.37 10.90
C SER A 154 -3.61 -6.38 9.77
N ILE A 155 -3.80 -5.91 8.54
CA ILE A 155 -3.76 -6.72 7.32
C ILE A 155 -2.49 -6.39 6.55
N VAL A 156 -1.64 -7.41 6.36
CA VAL A 156 -0.46 -7.32 5.49
C VAL A 156 -0.88 -7.68 4.06
N VAL A 157 -0.74 -6.74 3.15
CA VAL A 157 -1.03 -6.92 1.73
C VAL A 157 0.28 -7.18 0.99
N VAL A 158 0.28 -8.22 0.15
CA VAL A 158 1.44 -8.64 -0.65
C VAL A 158 0.97 -8.86 -2.09
N ASP A 159 1.67 -8.30 -3.07
CA ASP A 159 1.43 -8.66 -4.48
C ASP A 159 2.08 -10.04 -4.75
N GLY A 160 1.26 -11.03 -5.10
CA GLY A 160 1.68 -12.42 -5.29
C GLY A 160 2.70 -12.61 -6.41
N ARG A 161 2.78 -11.68 -7.37
CA ARG A 161 3.74 -11.73 -8.48
C ARG A 161 5.14 -11.27 -8.09
N TYR A 162 5.28 -10.53 -6.99
CA TYR A 162 6.56 -10.00 -6.51
C TYR A 162 6.98 -10.59 -5.16
N GLY A 163 6.00 -11.01 -4.36
CA GLY A 163 6.21 -11.56 -3.03
C GLY A 163 7.02 -10.63 -2.13
N PHE A 164 8.00 -11.21 -1.44
CA PHE A 164 8.87 -10.52 -0.49
C PHE A 164 10.25 -10.17 -1.07
N GLY A 165 10.43 -10.30 -2.39
CA GLY A 165 11.71 -10.15 -3.08
C GLY A 165 12.80 -11.10 -2.55
N ASN A 166 14.04 -10.61 -2.49
CA ASN A 166 15.20 -11.39 -2.11
C ASN A 166 15.29 -11.73 -0.59
N GLY A 167 14.31 -11.32 0.21
CA GLY A 167 14.26 -11.63 1.65
C GLY A 167 15.19 -10.80 2.54
N PHE A 168 15.90 -9.81 1.99
CA PHE A 168 16.77 -8.92 2.75
C PHE A 168 16.08 -7.60 3.12
N LEU A 169 16.54 -7.00 4.22
CA LEU A 169 16.12 -5.68 4.65
C LEU A 169 16.70 -4.57 3.77
N ILE A 170 16.01 -3.43 3.71
CA ILE A 170 16.52 -2.20 3.08
C ILE A 170 17.87 -1.83 3.72
N PRO A 171 18.91 -1.49 2.93
CA PRO A 171 18.92 -1.32 1.47
C PRO A 171 19.30 -2.58 0.65
N ALA A 172 19.64 -3.70 1.30
CA ALA A 172 20.04 -4.95 0.63
C ALA A 172 18.87 -5.66 -0.08
N GLY A 173 17.65 -5.38 0.34
CA GLY A 173 16.43 -5.91 -0.24
C GLY A 173 15.21 -5.03 0.04
N PRO A 174 14.02 -5.47 -0.35
CA PRO A 174 12.82 -4.63 -0.26
C PRO A 174 12.21 -4.60 1.13
N LEU A 175 12.61 -5.47 2.07
CA LEU A 175 11.91 -5.59 3.35
C LEU A 175 12.15 -4.39 4.27
N ARG A 176 11.07 -3.84 4.81
CA ARG A 176 11.07 -2.76 5.82
C ARG A 176 11.29 -3.29 7.23
N GLU A 177 10.95 -4.55 7.47
CA GLU A 177 11.17 -5.28 8.72
C GLU A 177 11.27 -6.77 8.39
N THR A 178 11.77 -7.59 9.31
CA THR A 178 11.91 -9.04 9.02
C THR A 178 10.54 -9.67 8.86
N LEU A 179 10.41 -10.69 8.00
CA LEU A 179 9.13 -11.38 7.80
C LEU A 179 8.55 -11.91 9.12
N ARG A 180 9.40 -12.48 9.97
CA ARG A 180 8.98 -12.99 11.27
C ARG A 180 8.44 -11.88 12.18
N ALA A 181 9.15 -10.75 12.30
CA ALA A 181 8.70 -9.65 13.15
C ALA A 181 7.44 -8.97 12.60
N GLY A 182 7.36 -8.81 11.27
CA GLY A 182 6.22 -8.22 10.60
C GLY A 182 4.98 -9.08 10.72
N LEU A 183 5.05 -10.35 10.30
CA LEU A 183 3.90 -11.27 10.29
C LEU A 183 3.42 -11.63 11.70
N ALA A 184 4.29 -11.59 12.72
CA ALA A 184 3.88 -11.77 14.11
C ALA A 184 2.89 -10.69 14.61
N ARG A 185 2.84 -9.53 13.94
CA ARG A 185 1.91 -8.43 14.25
C ARG A 185 0.73 -8.35 13.28
N ALA A 186 0.65 -9.27 12.32
CA ALA A 186 -0.44 -9.32 11.37
C ALA A 186 -1.57 -10.18 11.93
N ASP A 187 -2.80 -9.73 11.75
CA ASP A 187 -4.02 -10.51 12.06
C ASP A 187 -4.50 -11.27 10.83
N ALA A 188 -4.11 -10.81 9.63
CA ALA A 188 -4.31 -11.52 8.38
C ALA A 188 -3.28 -11.07 7.34
N MET A 189 -3.06 -11.92 6.34
CA MET A 189 -2.32 -11.58 5.13
C MET A 189 -3.23 -11.67 3.92
N ALA A 190 -3.20 -10.68 3.03
CA ALA A 190 -3.92 -10.66 1.77
C ALA A 190 -2.92 -10.74 0.60
N VAL A 191 -3.01 -11.82 -0.19
CA VAL A 191 -2.23 -12.00 -1.41
C VAL A 191 -3.03 -11.48 -2.59
N ILE A 192 -2.49 -10.47 -3.28
CA ILE A 192 -3.10 -9.84 -4.44
C ILE A 192 -2.56 -10.48 -5.72
N GLY A 193 -3.44 -11.07 -6.52
CA GLY A 193 -3.09 -11.77 -7.75
C GLY A 193 -2.54 -13.18 -7.50
N ASP A 194 -1.91 -13.74 -8.53
CA ASP A 194 -1.37 -15.09 -8.50
C ASP A 194 -0.15 -15.19 -7.58
N ASP A 195 -0.13 -16.19 -6.70
CA ASP A 195 1.00 -16.43 -5.80
C ASP A 195 2.14 -17.18 -6.52
N VAL A 196 2.94 -16.42 -7.27
CA VAL A 196 4.07 -16.95 -8.05
C VAL A 196 5.27 -17.29 -7.17
N TRP A 197 5.38 -16.64 -6.00
CA TRP A 197 6.56 -16.71 -5.13
C TRP A 197 6.35 -17.51 -3.84
N GLY A 198 5.21 -18.18 -3.67
CA GLY A 198 4.91 -18.94 -2.44
C GLY A 198 4.79 -18.04 -1.22
N VAL A 199 4.17 -16.87 -1.37
CA VAL A 199 3.85 -15.93 -0.29
C VAL A 199 3.04 -16.62 0.80
N ALA A 200 2.09 -17.49 0.43
CA ALA A 200 1.34 -18.29 1.40
C ALA A 200 2.23 -19.25 2.21
N ASP A 201 3.25 -19.85 1.59
CA ASP A 201 4.25 -20.66 2.29
C ASP A 201 5.11 -19.82 3.23
N ALA A 202 5.51 -18.63 2.80
CA ALA A 202 6.25 -17.70 3.64
C ALA A 202 5.44 -17.29 4.88
N ALA A 203 4.12 -17.07 4.75
CA ALA A 203 3.25 -16.83 5.89
C ALA A 203 3.23 -18.00 6.88
N ARG A 204 3.14 -19.24 6.39
CA ARG A 204 3.22 -20.44 7.26
C ARG A 204 4.57 -20.57 7.96
N ARG A 205 5.67 -20.24 7.26
CA ARG A 205 7.03 -20.41 7.78
C ARG A 205 7.45 -19.33 8.77
N PHE A 206 7.01 -18.09 8.55
CA PHE A 206 7.47 -16.93 9.29
C PHE A 206 6.40 -16.27 10.16
N GLY A 207 5.13 -16.49 9.86
CA GLY A 207 4.00 -15.96 10.62
C GLY A 207 3.53 -16.89 11.74
N PRO A 208 2.51 -16.46 12.49
CA PRO A 208 1.79 -17.30 13.44
C PRO A 208 1.17 -18.54 12.79
N GLU A 209 1.04 -19.63 13.54
CA GLU A 209 0.55 -20.94 13.07
C GLU A 209 -0.81 -20.87 12.34
N ASN A 210 -1.69 -19.98 12.80
CA ASN A 210 -3.05 -19.81 12.27
C ASN A 210 -3.28 -18.46 11.59
N LEU A 211 -2.23 -17.83 11.05
CA LEU A 211 -2.39 -16.56 10.33
C LEU A 211 -3.29 -16.76 9.09
N PRO A 212 -4.47 -16.14 9.02
CA PRO A 212 -5.34 -16.24 7.86
C PRO A 212 -4.66 -15.67 6.62
N VAL A 213 -4.64 -16.47 5.55
CA VAL A 213 -4.15 -16.05 4.23
C VAL A 213 -5.33 -15.92 3.29
N LEU A 214 -5.69 -14.68 2.99
CA LEU A 214 -6.73 -14.30 2.06
C LEU A 214 -6.15 -14.14 0.66
N THR A 215 -6.91 -14.50 -0.36
CA THR A 215 -6.56 -14.25 -1.76
C THR A 215 -7.53 -13.23 -2.34
N ALA A 216 -6.99 -12.29 -3.09
CA ALA A 216 -7.78 -11.28 -3.78
C ALA A 216 -7.20 -11.00 -5.16
N ARG A 217 -8.04 -10.54 -6.07
CA ARG A 217 -7.62 -10.12 -7.41
C ARG A 217 -8.22 -8.76 -7.72
N THR A 218 -7.44 -7.90 -8.34
CA THR A 218 -7.97 -6.66 -8.91
C THR A 218 -8.71 -7.02 -10.19
N VAL A 219 -9.97 -6.60 -10.28
CA VAL A 219 -10.78 -6.74 -11.48
C VAL A 219 -11.07 -5.32 -11.99
N PRO A 220 -10.95 -5.06 -13.31
CA PRO A 220 -11.39 -3.80 -13.87
C PRO A 220 -12.85 -3.50 -13.51
N GLY A 221 -13.16 -2.22 -13.36
CA GLY A 221 -14.55 -1.78 -13.22
C GLY A 221 -15.32 -1.92 -14.54
N PRO A 222 -16.65 -1.74 -14.52
CA PRO A 222 -17.51 -1.86 -15.70
C PRO A 222 -17.14 -0.88 -16.83
N GLU A 223 -16.35 0.15 -16.53
CA GLU A 223 -15.85 1.11 -17.51
C GLU A 223 -14.97 0.43 -18.58
N VAL A 224 -14.33 -0.70 -18.26
CA VAL A 224 -13.53 -1.45 -19.24
C VAL A 224 -14.38 -1.96 -20.40
N ASP A 225 -15.65 -2.29 -20.15
CA ASP A 225 -16.56 -2.83 -21.16
C ASP A 225 -16.92 -1.75 -22.19
N GLN A 226 -16.94 -0.47 -21.77
CA GLN A 226 -17.24 0.67 -22.63
C GLN A 226 -16.13 0.92 -23.68
N ILE A 227 -14.91 0.48 -23.37
CA ILE A 227 -13.74 0.63 -24.24
C ILE A 227 -13.31 -0.70 -24.88
N SER A 228 -13.98 -1.80 -24.57
CA SER A 228 -13.70 -3.09 -25.19
C SER A 228 -13.82 -3.01 -26.72
N LYS A 229 -12.93 -3.67 -27.45
CA LYS A 229 -12.86 -3.70 -28.93
C LYS A 229 -12.53 -2.35 -29.59
N THR A 230 -12.25 -1.31 -28.83
CA THR A 230 -11.79 -0.02 -29.38
C THR A 230 -10.31 -0.08 -29.77
N LEU A 231 -9.93 0.70 -30.79
CA LEU A 231 -8.52 0.94 -31.13
C LEU A 231 -8.06 2.20 -30.42
N GLY A 232 -6.99 2.11 -29.61
CA GLY A 232 -6.51 3.26 -28.83
C GLY A 232 -5.03 3.22 -28.51
N LEU A 233 -4.53 4.34 -28.00
CA LEU A 233 -3.23 4.44 -27.36
C LEU A 233 -3.42 4.32 -25.85
N ALA A 234 -2.59 3.52 -25.18
CA ALA A 234 -2.61 3.39 -23.72
C ALA A 234 -1.35 4.01 -23.11
N PHE A 235 -1.50 4.64 -21.95
CA PHE A 235 -0.37 5.12 -21.17
C PHE A 235 -0.63 4.98 -19.68
N ALA A 236 0.44 4.85 -18.89
CA ALA A 236 0.32 4.77 -17.44
C ALA A 236 1.60 5.25 -16.74
N GLY A 237 1.43 5.95 -15.61
CA GLY A 237 2.47 6.42 -14.72
C GLY A 237 2.39 5.72 -13.37
N ILE A 238 2.40 4.39 -13.40
CA ILE A 238 2.28 3.51 -12.22
C ILE A 238 3.55 2.64 -12.12
N GLY A 239 3.80 2.06 -10.95
CA GLY A 239 4.97 1.19 -10.74
C GLY A 239 5.13 0.05 -11.76
N HIS A 240 4.02 -0.51 -12.27
CA HIS A 240 4.03 -1.61 -13.25
C HIS A 240 3.04 -1.39 -14.42
N PRO A 241 3.38 -0.52 -15.40
CA PRO A 241 2.50 -0.17 -16.51
C PRO A 241 2.06 -1.36 -17.38
N GLU A 242 2.93 -2.35 -17.56
CA GLU A 242 2.60 -3.53 -18.39
C GLU A 242 1.41 -4.32 -17.84
N LYS A 243 1.22 -4.36 -16.51
CA LYS A 243 0.04 -5.00 -15.89
C LYS A 243 -1.26 -4.34 -16.36
N PHE A 244 -1.26 -3.01 -16.46
CA PHE A 244 -2.40 -2.25 -16.97
C PHE A 244 -2.62 -2.50 -18.48
N PHE A 245 -1.55 -2.46 -19.28
CA PHE A 245 -1.67 -2.72 -20.73
C PHE A 245 -2.15 -4.14 -21.02
N GLN A 246 -1.65 -5.14 -20.29
CA GLN A 246 -2.11 -6.51 -20.41
C GLN A 246 -3.58 -6.63 -20.02
N THR A 247 -4.01 -5.97 -18.94
CA THR A 247 -5.42 -5.92 -18.53
C THR A 247 -6.31 -5.39 -19.66
N LEU A 248 -5.91 -4.32 -20.35
CA LEU A 248 -6.66 -3.80 -21.50
C LEU A 248 -6.76 -4.81 -22.65
N ARG A 249 -5.64 -5.49 -22.98
CA ARG A 249 -5.61 -6.53 -24.03
C ARG A 249 -6.52 -7.71 -23.68
N ASP A 250 -6.45 -8.18 -22.43
CA ASP A 250 -7.26 -9.30 -21.93
C ASP A 250 -8.77 -9.01 -22.00
N HIS A 251 -9.15 -7.72 -21.93
CA HIS A 251 -10.55 -7.26 -22.06
C HIS A 251 -10.90 -6.80 -23.48
N GLY A 252 -10.11 -7.20 -24.48
CA GLY A 252 -10.40 -7.03 -25.90
C GLY A 252 -10.09 -5.64 -26.47
N CYS A 253 -9.38 -4.77 -25.74
CA CYS A 253 -8.91 -3.50 -26.29
C CYS A 253 -7.80 -3.74 -27.31
N ARG A 254 -7.85 -3.05 -28.45
CA ARG A 254 -6.78 -3.06 -29.46
C ARG A 254 -5.85 -1.89 -29.22
N LEU A 255 -4.64 -2.15 -28.76
CA LEU A 255 -3.67 -1.10 -28.47
C LEU A 255 -2.80 -0.83 -29.72
N ALA A 256 -2.95 0.34 -30.33
CA ALA A 256 -2.11 0.81 -31.43
C ALA A 256 -0.69 1.19 -30.95
N GLY A 257 -0.54 1.46 -29.64
CA GLY A 257 0.71 1.81 -29.00
C GLY A 257 0.55 1.97 -27.50
N THR A 258 1.66 1.84 -26.77
CA THR A 258 1.72 1.96 -25.32
C THR A 258 2.83 2.93 -24.90
N LYS A 259 2.58 3.76 -23.89
CA LYS A 259 3.60 4.64 -23.29
C LYS A 259 3.66 4.48 -21.78
N ALA A 260 4.78 3.95 -21.29
CA ALA A 260 5.07 3.89 -19.87
C ALA A 260 5.70 5.23 -19.41
N PHE A 261 5.18 5.78 -18.32
CA PHE A 261 5.74 6.92 -17.61
C PHE A 261 6.26 6.48 -16.24
N PRO A 262 7.16 7.28 -15.61
CA PRO A 262 7.53 7.07 -14.22
C PRO A 262 6.31 6.95 -13.28
N ASP A 263 6.51 6.25 -12.17
CA ASP A 263 5.50 6.16 -11.11
C ASP A 263 5.19 7.55 -10.54
N HIS A 264 3.91 7.85 -10.30
CA HIS A 264 3.40 9.16 -9.90
C HIS A 264 3.69 10.30 -10.91
N HIS A 265 3.78 9.99 -12.21
CA HIS A 265 4.01 11.01 -13.24
C HIS A 265 2.85 12.03 -13.30
N PRO A 266 3.12 13.35 -13.26
CA PRO A 266 2.07 14.39 -13.20
C PRO A 266 1.33 14.61 -14.52
N PHE A 267 1.80 13.99 -15.61
CA PHE A 267 1.30 14.16 -16.99
C PHE A 267 1.32 15.61 -17.48
N SER A 268 2.23 16.42 -16.95
CA SER A 268 2.57 17.73 -17.49
C SER A 268 3.51 17.63 -18.69
N SER A 269 3.49 18.66 -19.54
CA SER A 269 4.43 18.81 -20.66
C SER A 269 5.83 19.29 -20.27
N ALA A 270 6.07 19.49 -18.97
CA ALA A 270 7.32 19.99 -18.40
C ALA A 270 8.27 18.85 -18.02
#